data_AF-A0A8G1H8T0-F1
#
_entry.id   AF-A0A8G1H8T0-F1
#
_cell.length_a   1.000
_cell.length_b   1.000
_cell.length_c   1.000
_cell.angle_alpha   90.00
_cell.angle_beta   90.00
_cell.angle_gamma   90.00
#
_symmetry.space_group_name_H-M   'P 1'
#
loop_
_entity.id
_entity.type
_entity.pdbx_description
1 polymer ?
#
loop_
_entity_poly.entity_id
_entity_poly.type
_entity_poly.pdbx_seq_one_letter_code
_entity_poly.pdbx_strand_id
1 'polypeptide(L)'
;MNLQEHKNSSAMMVWLSTDELKQLVDCPDDVQRQLALKLGGYCGLRSAEVVNVKPAHVRDTQIGKVLEVPAGKGDKYRETPIPDGLAGQIRTIGQYEGEDTTVVGTESTRTLRRWINTAANELAEQTENNRWEFLSFHDLRRTWATLLASADVDPMVAIEWGGWDDLQTFLDHYQGKYSPEARKRERNKVRWL
;
A
#
# COMPACT_ATOMS: atom_id res chain seq x y z
N MET A 1 8.48 -0.76 12.71
CA MET A 1 7.42 0.16 12.26
C MET A 1 7.54 1.48 12.98
N ASN A 2 7.06 2.54 12.35
CA ASN A 2 7.00 3.88 12.92
C ASN A 2 5.54 4.23 13.24
N LEU A 3 5.33 4.92 14.37
CA LEU A 3 4.01 5.33 14.85
C LEU A 3 3.97 6.86 15.10
N GLN A 4 2.81 7.46 14.89
CA GLN A 4 2.55 8.86 15.21
C GLN A 4 1.11 9.10 15.65
N GLU A 5 0.90 9.87 16.69
CA GLU A 5 -0.44 10.35 17.04
C GLU A 5 -0.99 11.31 15.97
N HIS A 6 -2.28 11.17 15.65
CA HIS A 6 -2.96 12.10 14.77
C HIS A 6 -3.05 13.48 15.43
N LYS A 7 -2.86 14.56 14.66
CA LYS A 7 -2.87 15.94 15.20
C LYS A 7 -4.18 16.31 15.91
N ASN A 8 -5.29 15.65 15.54
CA ASN A 8 -6.65 15.97 15.99
C ASN A 8 -7.42 14.77 16.56
N SER A 9 -6.76 13.64 16.82
CA SER A 9 -7.41 12.47 17.45
C SER A 9 -6.39 11.56 18.15
N SER A 10 -6.89 10.69 19.04
CA SER A 10 -6.08 9.63 19.65
C SER A 10 -5.73 8.48 18.69
N ALA A 11 -6.10 8.59 17.41
CA ALA A 11 -5.75 7.58 16.41
C ALA A 11 -4.24 7.65 16.09
N MET A 12 -3.61 6.50 15.90
CA MET A 12 -2.22 6.43 15.48
C MET A 12 -2.13 6.29 13.96
N MET A 13 -1.13 6.92 13.35
CA MET A 13 -0.71 6.69 11.98
C MET A 13 0.48 5.72 12.00
N VAL A 14 0.48 4.78 11.06
CA VAL A 14 1.48 3.71 11.00
C VAL A 14 2.26 3.80 9.68
N TRP A 15 3.56 3.57 9.76
CA TRP A 15 4.42 3.33 8.60
C TRP A 15 5.21 2.06 8.82
N LEU A 16 5.03 1.10 7.92
CA LEU A 16 5.74 -0.17 7.97
C LEU A 16 7.11 -0.05 7.31
N SER A 17 8.06 -0.88 7.74
CA SER A 17 9.24 -1.18 6.94
C SER A 17 8.85 -2.09 5.77
N THR A 18 9.79 -2.31 4.85
CA THR A 18 9.68 -3.27 3.76
C THR A 18 9.46 -4.68 4.28
N ASP A 19 10.19 -5.08 5.33
CA ASP A 19 10.06 -6.39 5.98
C ASP A 19 8.70 -6.55 6.67
N GLU A 20 8.21 -5.50 7.32
CA GLU A 20 6.91 -5.51 7.98
C GLU A 20 5.77 -5.51 6.96
N LEU A 21 5.87 -4.73 5.89
CA LEU A 21 4.92 -4.79 4.79
C LEU A 21 4.89 -6.20 4.19
N LYS A 22 6.05 -6.83 4.00
CA LYS A 22 6.14 -8.22 3.54
C LYS A 22 5.43 -9.19 4.51
N GLN A 23 5.70 -9.10 5.81
CA GLN A 23 5.02 -9.91 6.83
C GLN A 23 3.50 -9.74 6.75
N LEU A 24 3.02 -8.51 6.62
CA LEU A 24 1.59 -8.22 6.52
C LEU A 24 0.93 -8.83 5.29
N VAL A 25 1.53 -8.70 4.11
CA VAL A 25 0.91 -9.20 2.87
C VAL A 25 0.97 -10.72 2.74
N ASP A 26 1.89 -11.37 3.46
CA ASP A 26 2.05 -12.83 3.48
C ASP A 26 1.34 -13.49 4.66
N CYS A 27 0.87 -12.72 5.66
CA CYS A 27 0.18 -13.21 6.85
C CYS A 27 -1.14 -13.95 6.56
N PRO A 28 -2.03 -13.46 5.66
CA PRO A 28 -3.26 -14.19 5.37
C PRO A 28 -2.98 -15.45 4.54
N ASP A 29 -3.60 -16.58 4.89
CA ASP A 29 -3.58 -17.80 4.07
C ASP A 29 -4.48 -17.71 2.81
N ASP A 30 -5.39 -16.73 2.79
CA ASP A 30 -6.35 -16.53 1.71
C ASP A 30 -5.81 -15.59 0.62
N VAL A 31 -5.78 -16.07 -0.62
CA VAL A 31 -5.26 -15.33 -1.78
C VAL A 31 -5.98 -14.00 -1.99
N GLN A 32 -7.29 -13.95 -1.75
CA GLN A 32 -8.09 -12.74 -1.93
C GLN A 32 -7.68 -11.63 -0.95
N ARG A 33 -7.48 -11.99 0.33
CA ARG A 33 -6.91 -11.09 1.35
C ARG A 33 -5.49 -10.65 0.99
N GLN A 34 -4.62 -11.58 0.58
CA GLN A 34 -3.25 -11.22 0.18
C GLN A 34 -3.24 -10.22 -0.97
N LEU A 35 -4.03 -10.45 -2.02
CA LEU A 35 -4.14 -9.55 -3.17
C LEU A 35 -4.58 -8.15 -2.74
N ALA A 36 -5.59 -8.04 -1.88
CA ALA A 36 -6.06 -6.76 -1.38
C ALA A 36 -4.97 -5.98 -0.62
N LEU A 37 -4.22 -6.66 0.26
CA LEU A 37 -3.12 -6.03 1.00
C LEU A 37 -1.94 -5.67 0.08
N LYS A 38 -1.60 -6.51 -0.90
CA LYS A 38 -0.55 -6.25 -1.90
C LYS A 38 -0.90 -5.04 -2.77
N LEU A 39 -2.14 -4.92 -3.23
CA LEU A 39 -2.61 -3.76 -3.99
C LEU A 39 -2.52 -2.47 -3.18
N GLY A 40 -2.92 -2.50 -1.89
CA GLY A 40 -2.78 -1.34 -1.02
C GLY A 40 -1.32 -0.96 -0.73
N GLY A 41 -0.48 -1.94 -0.40
CA GLY A 41 0.87 -1.73 0.10
C GLY A 41 1.96 -1.59 -0.95
N TYR A 42 1.85 -2.27 -2.09
CA TYR A 42 2.85 -2.21 -3.16
C TYR A 42 2.46 -1.28 -4.31
N CYS A 43 1.18 -0.98 -4.48
CA CYS A 43 0.69 -0.13 -5.58
C CYS A 43 0.03 1.17 -5.08
N GLY A 44 -0.05 1.37 -3.76
CA GLY A 44 -0.59 2.60 -3.16
C GLY A 44 -2.10 2.80 -3.34
N LEU A 45 -2.87 1.74 -3.58
CA LEU A 45 -4.31 1.88 -3.83
C LEU A 45 -5.10 2.22 -2.56
N ARG A 46 -6.10 3.08 -2.73
CA ARG A 46 -7.16 3.34 -1.74
C ARG A 46 -8.08 2.12 -1.68
N SER A 47 -8.71 1.89 -0.53
CA SER A 47 -9.64 0.76 -0.37
C SER A 47 -10.76 0.72 -1.42
N ALA A 48 -11.22 1.89 -1.87
CA ALA A 48 -12.25 1.98 -2.92
C ALA A 48 -11.72 1.64 -4.32
N GLU A 49 -10.43 1.86 -4.58
CA GLU A 49 -9.81 1.47 -5.85
C GLU A 49 -9.54 -0.04 -5.87
N VAL A 50 -9.09 -0.61 -4.74
CA VAL A 50 -8.78 -2.05 -4.59
C VAL A 50 -9.94 -2.95 -4.98
N VAL A 51 -11.16 -2.62 -4.52
CA VAL A 51 -12.36 -3.42 -4.83
C VAL A 51 -12.79 -3.35 -6.30
N ASN A 52 -12.24 -2.42 -7.07
CA ASN A 52 -12.55 -2.20 -8.48
C ASN A 52 -11.43 -2.64 -9.43
N VAL A 53 -10.35 -3.24 -8.92
CA VAL A 53 -9.25 -3.72 -9.76
C VAL A 53 -9.71 -4.92 -10.59
N LYS A 54 -9.35 -4.90 -11.87
CA LYS A 54 -9.64 -5.97 -12.85
C LYS A 54 -8.36 -6.40 -13.55
N PRO A 55 -8.29 -7.65 -14.07
CA PRO A 55 -7.16 -8.09 -14.88
C PRO A 55 -6.88 -7.21 -16.09
N ALA A 56 -7.93 -6.70 -16.75
CA ALA A 56 -7.83 -5.77 -17.87
C ALA A 56 -7.04 -4.48 -17.57
N HIS A 57 -6.89 -4.12 -16.29
CA HIS A 57 -6.18 -2.91 -15.87
C HIS A 57 -4.64 -3.10 -15.82
N VAL A 58 -4.12 -4.33 -15.93
CA VAL A 58 -2.68 -4.57 -15.93
C VAL A 58 -2.13 -4.36 -17.34
N ARG A 59 -1.25 -3.37 -17.51
CA ARG A 59 -0.65 -3.01 -18.80
C ARG A 59 0.86 -3.21 -18.81
N ASP A 60 1.37 -3.65 -19.95
CA ASP A 60 2.80 -3.61 -20.25
C ASP A 60 3.12 -2.28 -20.94
N THR A 61 4.05 -1.51 -20.37
CA THR A 61 4.48 -0.21 -20.89
C THR A 61 6.00 -0.19 -21.08
N GLN A 62 6.54 0.91 -21.61
CA GLN A 62 7.99 1.08 -21.74
C GLN A 62 8.73 1.16 -20.40
N ILE A 63 8.04 1.51 -19.30
CA ILE A 63 8.61 1.59 -17.96
C ILE A 63 8.42 0.30 -17.14
N GLY A 64 7.86 -0.75 -17.76
CA GLY A 64 7.50 -2.00 -17.10
C GLY A 64 5.98 -2.16 -16.95
N LYS A 65 5.57 -3.00 -16.01
CA LYS A 65 4.16 -3.27 -15.76
C LYS A 65 3.55 -2.16 -14.90
N VAL A 66 2.41 -1.65 -15.35
CA VAL A 66 1.61 -0.68 -14.60
C VAL A 66 0.22 -1.24 -14.37
N LEU A 67 -0.42 -0.74 -13.31
CA LEU A 67 -1.83 -0.94 -13.03
C LEU A 67 -2.57 0.36 -13.31
N GLU A 68 -3.48 0.33 -14.27
CA GLU A 68 -4.41 1.42 -14.52
C GLU A 68 -5.44 1.50 -13.38
N VAL A 69 -5.67 2.71 -12.88
CA VAL A 69 -6.71 3.00 -11.90
C VAL A 69 -7.71 3.94 -12.57
N PRO A 70 -8.82 3.41 -13.09
CA PRO A 70 -9.83 4.22 -13.77
C PRO A 70 -10.43 5.29 -12.86
N ALA A 71 -10.80 6.42 -13.46
CA ALA A 71 -11.46 7.52 -12.74
C ALA A 71 -12.79 7.05 -12.12
N GLY A 72 -12.88 7.07 -10.79
CA GLY A 72 -14.11 6.87 -10.04
C GLY A 72 -14.86 8.18 -9.78
N LYS A 73 -15.92 8.14 -8.96
CA LYS A 73 -16.67 9.34 -8.57
C LYS A 73 -15.78 10.31 -7.77
N GLY A 74 -15.32 11.37 -8.43
CA GLY A 74 -14.46 12.40 -7.84
C GLY A 74 -12.97 12.01 -7.80
N ASP A 75 -12.56 10.94 -8.48
CA ASP A 75 -11.16 10.52 -8.58
C ASP A 75 -10.64 10.72 -10.02
N LYS A 76 -9.33 10.88 -10.18
CA LYS A 76 -8.70 11.04 -11.49
C LYS A 76 -8.15 9.70 -11.96
N TYR A 77 -8.11 9.52 -13.28
CA TYR A 77 -7.34 8.43 -13.87
C TYR A 77 -5.88 8.57 -13.45
N ARG A 78 -5.26 7.46 -13.08
CA ARG A 78 -3.83 7.37 -12.79
C ARG A 78 -3.31 5.98 -13.11
N GLU A 79 -2.02 5.90 -13.37
CA GLU A 79 -1.29 4.63 -13.47
C GLU A 79 -0.32 4.53 -12.31
N THR A 80 -0.16 3.33 -11.75
CA THR A 80 0.81 3.06 -10.69
C THR A 80 1.65 1.83 -11.06
N PRO A 81 2.96 1.83 -10.79
CA PRO A 81 3.79 0.64 -10.98
C PRO A 81 3.24 -0.54 -10.17
N ILE A 82 3.30 -1.73 -10.76
CA ILE A 82 2.88 -2.98 -10.11
C ILE A 82 4.03 -3.99 -10.12
N PRO A 83 4.33 -4.67 -8.99
CA PRO A 83 5.34 -5.72 -8.99
C PRO A 83 5.01 -6.84 -9.98
N ASP A 84 6.03 -7.35 -10.68
CA ASP A 84 5.87 -8.38 -11.72
C ASP A 84 5.11 -9.62 -11.23
N GLY A 85 5.40 -10.07 -10.01
CA GLY A 85 4.72 -11.23 -9.41
C GLY A 85 3.23 -10.98 -9.17
N LEU A 86 2.87 -9.77 -8.73
CA LEU A 86 1.46 -9.40 -8.50
C LEU A 86 0.71 -9.26 -9.83
N ALA A 87 1.34 -8.63 -10.83
CA ALA A 87 0.79 -8.54 -12.18
C ALA A 87 0.56 -9.93 -12.79
N GLY A 88 1.50 -10.86 -12.59
CA GLY A 88 1.35 -12.26 -13.00
C GLY A 88 0.15 -12.95 -12.35
N GLN A 89 -0.03 -12.80 -11.04
CA GLN A 89 -1.18 -13.36 -10.31
C GLN A 89 -2.50 -12.82 -10.84
N ILE A 90 -2.59 -11.51 -11.09
CA ILE A 90 -3.79 -10.86 -11.63
C ILE A 90 -4.10 -11.36 -13.04
N ARG A 91 -3.10 -11.50 -13.91
CA ARG A 91 -3.30 -12.05 -15.26
C ARG A 91 -3.78 -13.50 -15.23
N THR A 92 -3.26 -14.31 -14.30
CA THR A 92 -3.76 -15.68 -14.11
C THR A 92 -5.24 -15.67 -13.77
N ILE A 93 -5.71 -14.78 -12.90
CA ILE A 93 -7.15 -14.61 -12.62
C ILE A 93 -7.91 -14.27 -13.91
N GLY A 94 -7.43 -13.31 -14.71
CA GLY A 94 -8.04 -12.96 -16.00
C GLY A 94 -8.15 -14.12 -16.98
N GLN A 95 -7.15 -15.00 -17.02
CA GLN A 95 -7.16 -16.19 -17.88
C GLN A 95 -8.25 -17.21 -17.51
N TYR A 96 -8.56 -17.35 -16.22
CA TYR A 96 -9.54 -18.35 -15.75
C TYR A 96 -10.94 -17.77 -15.53
N GLU A 97 -11.05 -16.52 -15.08
CA GLU A 97 -12.30 -15.88 -14.68
C GLU A 97 -12.76 -14.76 -15.63
N GLY A 98 -11.90 -14.33 -16.55
CA GLY A 98 -12.17 -13.29 -17.55
C GLY A 98 -11.55 -11.93 -17.20
N GLU A 99 -11.21 -11.15 -18.23
CA GLU A 99 -10.50 -9.87 -18.09
C GLU A 99 -11.26 -8.79 -17.31
N ASP A 100 -12.60 -8.88 -17.29
CA ASP A 100 -13.49 -7.92 -16.64
C ASP A 100 -13.88 -8.30 -15.20
N THR A 101 -13.43 -9.45 -14.70
CA THR A 101 -13.70 -9.91 -13.33
C THR A 101 -13.02 -9.00 -12.30
N THR A 102 -13.57 -8.93 -11.09
CA THR A 102 -12.89 -8.25 -9.98
C THR A 102 -11.79 -9.13 -9.42
N VAL A 103 -10.57 -8.59 -9.31
CA VAL A 103 -9.41 -9.31 -8.74
C VAL A 103 -9.64 -9.66 -7.27
N VAL A 104 -10.31 -8.75 -6.55
CA VAL A 104 -10.70 -8.94 -5.16
C VAL A 104 -12.20 -9.20 -5.13
N GLY A 105 -12.61 -10.39 -4.70
CA GLY A 105 -13.99 -10.90 -4.69
C GLY A 105 -14.93 -10.24 -3.69
N THR A 106 -14.61 -9.04 -3.21
CA THR A 106 -15.51 -8.22 -2.40
C THR A 106 -15.59 -6.80 -2.92
N GLU A 107 -16.81 -6.27 -2.98
CA GLU A 107 -17.07 -4.87 -3.34
C GLU A 107 -17.05 -3.93 -2.11
N SER A 108 -16.87 -4.49 -0.89
CA SER A 108 -17.01 -3.73 0.34
C SER A 108 -15.68 -3.30 0.94
N THR A 109 -15.45 -1.98 0.99
CA THR A 109 -14.29 -1.39 1.69
C THR A 109 -14.28 -1.71 3.20
N ARG A 110 -15.46 -1.97 3.79
CA ARG A 110 -15.58 -2.43 5.18
C ARG A 110 -15.02 -3.84 5.37
N THR A 111 -15.17 -4.71 4.37
CA THR A 111 -14.56 -6.05 4.38
C THR A 111 -13.03 -5.94 4.35
N LEU A 112 -12.47 -5.05 3.50
CA LEU A 112 -11.03 -4.80 3.46
C LEU A 112 -10.48 -4.30 4.81
N ARG A 113 -11.21 -3.39 5.48
CA ARG A 113 -10.85 -2.93 6.84
C ARG A 113 -10.83 -4.08 7.84
N ARG A 114 -11.77 -5.02 7.75
CA ARG A 114 -11.79 -6.19 8.62
C ARG A 114 -10.60 -7.10 8.33
N TRP A 115 -10.29 -7.34 7.07
CA TRP A 115 -9.17 -8.20 6.66
C TRP A 115 -7.82 -7.69 7.16
N ILE A 116 -7.54 -6.38 7.00
CA ILE A 116 -6.28 -5.83 7.53
C ILE A 116 -6.23 -5.87 9.06
N ASN A 117 -7.34 -5.58 9.75
CA ASN A 117 -7.38 -5.66 11.21
C ASN A 117 -7.14 -7.09 11.71
N THR A 118 -7.69 -8.10 11.02
CA THR A 118 -7.44 -9.51 11.34
C THR A 118 -5.95 -9.84 11.19
N ALA A 119 -5.35 -9.55 10.04
CA ALA A 119 -3.92 -9.79 9.81
C ALA A 119 -3.03 -9.02 10.80
N ALA A 120 -3.39 -7.77 11.12
CA ALA A 120 -2.67 -6.95 12.07
C ALA A 120 -2.72 -7.52 13.50
N ASN A 121 -3.88 -8.00 13.95
CA ASN A 121 -4.01 -8.63 15.26
C ASN A 121 -3.23 -9.95 15.34
N GLU A 122 -3.30 -10.78 14.29
CA GLU A 122 -2.50 -12.00 14.19
C GLU A 122 -1.00 -11.70 14.29
N LEU A 123 -0.51 -10.67 13.58
CA LEU A 123 0.88 -10.24 13.68
C LEU A 123 1.22 -9.62 15.04
N ALA A 124 0.29 -8.91 15.68
CA ALA A 124 0.48 -8.38 17.03
C ALA A 124 0.80 -9.50 18.02
N GLU A 125 0.04 -10.60 17.95
CA GLU A 125 0.24 -11.80 18.77
C GLU A 125 1.53 -12.53 18.40
N GLN A 126 1.75 -12.81 17.11
CA GLN A 126 2.92 -13.58 16.64
C GLN A 126 4.26 -12.88 16.90
N THR A 127 4.28 -11.55 16.84
CA THR A 127 5.50 -10.75 17.00
C THR A 127 5.61 -10.09 18.37
N GLU A 128 4.66 -10.36 19.27
CA GLU A 128 4.54 -9.72 20.60
C GLU A 128 4.63 -8.18 20.52
N ASN A 129 4.02 -7.60 19.50
CA ASN A 129 4.14 -6.19 19.16
C ASN A 129 2.77 -5.55 18.93
N ASN A 130 2.19 -5.00 19.99
CA ASN A 130 0.88 -4.33 19.97
C ASN A 130 0.79 -3.13 18.99
N ARG A 131 1.92 -2.64 18.45
CA ARG A 131 1.92 -1.54 17.49
C ARG A 131 1.19 -1.90 16.19
N TRP A 132 1.09 -3.19 15.87
CA TRP A 132 0.29 -3.68 14.74
C TRP A 132 -1.20 -3.34 14.88
N GLU A 133 -1.75 -3.32 16.10
CA GLU A 133 -3.19 -3.08 16.35
C GLU A 133 -3.67 -1.70 15.88
N PHE A 134 -2.75 -0.75 15.67
CA PHE A 134 -3.05 0.57 15.15
C PHE A 134 -3.14 0.63 13.62
N LEU A 135 -2.72 -0.42 12.92
CA LEU A 135 -2.60 -0.43 11.47
C LEU A 135 -3.98 -0.38 10.81
N SER A 136 -4.17 0.55 9.88
CA SER A 136 -5.37 0.66 9.07
C SER A 136 -5.06 0.52 7.58
N PHE A 137 -6.08 0.26 6.76
CA PHE A 137 -5.89 0.11 5.31
C PHE A 137 -5.29 1.37 4.66
N HIS A 138 -5.61 2.55 5.20
CA HIS A 138 -5.06 3.81 4.71
C HIS A 138 -3.54 3.92 4.95
N ASP A 139 -3.03 3.27 5.99
CA ASP A 139 -1.59 3.28 6.30
C ASP A 139 -0.77 2.48 5.29
N LEU A 140 -1.38 1.59 4.50
CA LEU A 140 -0.71 0.92 3.38
C LEU A 140 -0.28 1.93 2.32
N ARG A 141 -1.17 2.86 1.93
CA ARG A 141 -0.85 3.92 0.98
C ARG A 141 0.18 4.91 1.54
N ARG A 142 0.13 5.21 2.84
CA ARG A 142 1.16 6.03 3.52
C ARG A 142 2.52 5.32 3.50
N THR A 143 2.54 4.04 3.85
CA THR A 143 3.73 3.18 3.82
C THR A 143 4.33 3.17 2.41
N TRP A 144 3.51 2.91 1.38
CA TRP A 144 3.93 2.92 -0.01
C TRP A 144 4.63 4.23 -0.41
N ALA A 145 4.00 5.38 -0.12
CA ALA A 145 4.57 6.69 -0.43
C ALA A 145 5.94 6.91 0.25
N THR A 146 6.05 6.53 1.52
CA THR A 146 7.28 6.68 2.30
C THR A 146 8.37 5.69 1.88
N LEU A 147 8.01 4.51 1.37
CA LEU A 147 8.97 3.57 0.77
C LEU A 147 9.51 4.09 -0.56
N LEU A 148 8.67 4.68 -1.42
CA LEU A 148 9.14 5.35 -2.65
C LEU A 148 10.14 6.48 -2.33
N ALA A 149 9.81 7.32 -1.35
CA ALA A 149 10.72 8.37 -0.87
C ALA A 149 12.05 7.80 -0.36
N SER A 150 11.99 6.65 0.33
CA SER A 150 13.19 6.02 0.89
C SER A 150 14.06 5.32 -0.13
N ALA A 151 13.50 5.04 -1.31
CA ALA A 151 14.19 4.56 -2.50
C ALA A 151 14.62 5.71 -3.43
N ASP A 152 14.56 6.96 -2.95
CA ASP A 152 14.95 8.17 -3.70
C ASP A 152 14.19 8.35 -5.03
N VAL A 153 12.93 7.90 -5.09
CA VAL A 153 12.04 8.17 -6.23
C VAL A 153 11.72 9.67 -6.29
N ASP A 154 11.77 10.23 -7.50
CA ASP A 154 11.46 11.64 -7.72
C ASP A 154 10.06 11.99 -7.17
N PRO A 155 9.94 13.02 -6.33
CA PRO A 155 8.66 13.43 -5.74
C PRO A 155 7.53 13.66 -6.74
N MET A 156 7.83 14.23 -7.91
CA MET A 156 6.84 14.52 -8.94
C MET A 156 6.32 13.25 -9.59
N VAL A 157 7.21 12.28 -9.81
CA VAL A 157 6.83 10.94 -10.32
C VAL A 157 5.98 10.20 -9.28
N ALA A 158 6.35 10.27 -8.00
CA ALA A 158 5.56 9.68 -6.93
C ALA A 158 4.16 10.33 -6.83
N ILE A 159 4.07 11.66 -6.97
CA ILE A 159 2.81 12.41 -7.00
C ILE A 159 1.89 11.92 -8.12
N GLU A 160 2.44 11.78 -9.32
CA GLU A 160 1.73 11.26 -10.49
C GLU A 160 1.21 9.85 -10.25
N TRP A 161 2.07 8.92 -9.81
CA TRP A 161 1.67 7.54 -9.57
C TRP A 161 0.60 7.40 -8.50
N GLY A 162 0.69 8.17 -7.41
CA GLY A 162 -0.33 8.13 -6.38
C GLY A 162 -1.60 8.92 -6.71
N GLY A 163 -1.61 9.70 -7.79
CA GLY A 163 -2.74 10.57 -8.16
C GLY A 163 -3.09 11.56 -7.06
N TRP A 164 -2.06 12.25 -6.55
CA TRP A 164 -2.25 13.38 -5.64
C TRP A 164 -2.39 14.67 -6.45
N ASP A 165 -3.43 15.45 -6.18
CA ASP A 165 -3.66 16.73 -6.85
C ASP A 165 -2.75 17.85 -6.35
N ASP A 166 -2.18 17.65 -5.17
CA ASP A 166 -1.50 18.68 -4.42
C ASP A 166 -0.20 18.17 -3.83
N LEU A 167 0.88 18.87 -4.20
CA LEU A 167 2.21 18.68 -3.66
C LEU A 167 2.21 18.81 -2.14
N GLN A 168 1.42 19.71 -1.54
CA GLN A 168 1.37 19.86 -0.08
C GLN A 168 0.78 18.62 0.60
N THR A 169 -0.28 18.02 0.04
CA THR A 169 -0.85 16.76 0.53
C THR A 169 0.15 15.60 0.41
N PHE A 170 0.89 15.51 -0.69
CA PHE A 170 2.00 14.56 -0.81
C PHE A 170 3.11 14.86 0.20
N LEU A 171 3.52 16.12 0.34
CA LEU A 171 4.53 16.58 1.31
C LEU A 171 4.11 16.34 2.76
N ASP A 172 2.84 16.45 3.12
CA ASP A 172 2.38 16.11 4.47
C ASP A 172 2.52 14.60 4.76
N HIS A 173 2.43 13.75 3.72
CA HIS A 173 2.75 12.32 3.80
C HIS A 173 4.25 12.03 3.66
N TYR A 174 4.99 12.85 2.91
CA TYR A 174 6.39 12.68 2.51
C TYR A 174 7.38 13.33 3.50
N GLN A 175 7.17 14.60 3.86
CA GLN A 175 7.87 15.35 4.92
C GLN A 175 7.42 14.93 6.32
N GLY A 176 6.28 14.23 6.43
CA GLY A 176 5.73 13.76 7.69
C GLY A 176 6.75 12.99 8.53
N LYS A 177 7.31 11.88 8.02
CA LYS A 177 8.29 11.05 8.75
C LYS A 177 9.09 10.15 7.81
N TYR A 178 10.41 10.11 8.00
CA TYR A 178 11.32 9.11 7.44
C TYR A 178 10.81 7.68 7.69
N SER A 179 10.86 6.82 6.66
CA SER A 179 10.55 5.39 6.79
C SER A 179 11.42 4.73 7.88
N PRO A 180 11.03 3.55 8.40
CA PRO A 180 11.92 2.78 9.28
C PRO A 180 13.33 2.59 8.68
N GLU A 181 13.45 2.36 7.38
CA GLU A 181 14.73 2.27 6.66
C GLU A 181 15.47 3.60 6.66
N ALA A 182 14.84 4.70 6.30
CA ALA A 182 15.47 6.01 6.31
C ALA A 182 15.96 6.38 7.73
N ARG A 183 15.18 6.09 8.77
CA ARG A 183 15.61 6.25 10.17
C ARG A 183 16.76 5.34 10.54
N LYS A 184 16.75 4.08 10.09
CA LYS A 184 17.87 3.13 10.29
C LYS A 184 19.14 3.66 9.61
N ARG A 185 19.05 4.19 8.40
CA ARG A 185 20.17 4.83 7.69
C ARG A 185 20.71 6.02 8.48
N GLU A 186 19.86 6.95 8.93
CA GLU A 186 20.30 8.10 9.73
C GLU A 186 20.89 7.68 11.07
N ARG A 187 20.29 6.70 11.77
CA ARG A 187 20.82 6.16 13.03
C ARG A 187 22.23 5.60 12.84
N ASN A 188 22.49 4.87 11.76
CA ASN A 188 23.81 4.30 11.47
C ASN A 188 24.89 5.36 11.18
N LYS A 189 24.52 6.62 10.88
CA LYS A 189 25.48 7.72 10.74
C LYS A 189 25.96 8.24 12.11
N VAL A 190 25.18 8.00 13.16
CA VAL A 190 25.47 8.47 14.52
C VAL A 190 26.44 7.49 15.17
N ARG A 191 27.73 7.84 15.19
CA ARG A 191 28.83 6.92 15.58
C ARG A 191 28.78 6.40 17.03
N TRP A 192 27.96 6.99 17.89
CA TRP A 192 27.83 6.61 19.30
C TRP A 192 26.56 5.77 19.59
N LEU A 193 25.82 5.36 18.56
CA LEU A 193 24.63 4.49 18.63
C LEU A 193 24.85 3.12 18.00
#